data_AF-A0A9E2FRM9-F1
#
_entry.id   AF-A0A9E2FRM9-F1
#
_cell.length_a   1.000
_cell.length_b   1.000
_cell.length_c   1.000
_cell.angle_alpha   90.00
_cell.angle_beta   90.00
_cell.angle_gamma   90.00
#
_symmetry.space_group_name_H-M   'P 1'
#
loop_
_entity.id
_entity.type
_entity.pdbx_description
1 polymer ?
#
loop_
_entity_poly.entity_id
_entity_poly.type
_entity_poly.pdbx_seq_one_letter_code
_entity_poly.pdbx_strand_id
1 'polypeptide(L)'
;MTQLKITGMTCDSCAAHLKGALEKVPGVQSALVSYPKGTAKLATLPGTSSDALTAAVAGLGYQATLADAPPTDNRAGLLDKVRGWKGAADKHIGNERLLQVAVIGSGGAAMAAALKAVEQGAHVTLIERGTIGGTCVNIGCVPSKIMIRAAHIAHLRRESPFDSGVEATVPAIDRSKLLAQQQARVDELRHAKYEGILDGNSAITVLHGEARFKDDQSLVVRLNEGGERVVMFDRCLVATGASPAVPPIPGLKDSPYWTSTEALVSDAIPERLAVIGSSVVALELAQAFARLGSKVTALARNTLCFREDPAIGEAVTAAFRAEGIEVLENTQASQVAHVDGEFVLTTGHGELRADKL
;
A
#
# COMPACT_ATOMS: atom_id res chain seq x y z
N MET A 1 -1.56 -20.31 37.13
CA MET A 1 -1.21 -19.35 36.06
C MET A 1 -1.66 -19.96 34.76
N THR A 2 -2.41 -19.21 33.96
CA THR A 2 -2.95 -19.68 32.69
C THR A 2 -1.96 -19.35 31.58
N GLN A 3 -1.63 -20.32 30.72
CA GLN A 3 -0.69 -20.10 29.61
C GLN A 3 -1.40 -20.22 28.26
N LEU A 4 -1.18 -19.21 27.41
CA LEU A 4 -1.66 -19.17 26.04
C LEU A 4 -0.47 -19.29 25.08
N LYS A 5 -0.64 -20.09 24.03
CA LYS A 5 0.20 -20.08 22.84
C LYS A 5 -0.43 -19.15 21.81
N ILE A 6 0.34 -18.19 21.32
CA ILE A 6 -0.12 -17.11 20.45
C ILE A 6 0.56 -17.22 19.09
N THR A 7 -0.22 -17.15 18.02
CA THR A 7 0.28 -17.07 16.63
C THR A 7 -0.19 -15.77 15.98
N GLY A 8 0.63 -15.20 15.08
CA GLY A 8 0.33 -13.98 14.32
C GLY A 8 1.02 -12.70 14.81
N MET A 9 1.74 -12.71 15.93
CA MET A 9 2.59 -11.57 16.33
C MET A 9 3.86 -11.51 15.46
N THR A 10 4.27 -10.31 15.06
CA THR A 10 5.43 -10.10 14.16
C THR A 10 6.53 -9.19 14.72
N CYS A 11 6.34 -8.60 15.90
CA CYS A 11 7.34 -7.75 16.57
C CYS A 11 7.05 -7.58 18.07
N ASP A 12 7.96 -6.94 18.80
CA ASP A 12 7.78 -6.65 20.23
C ASP A 12 6.67 -5.62 20.53
N SER A 13 6.36 -4.74 19.58
CA SER A 13 5.21 -3.82 19.71
C SER A 13 3.87 -4.59 19.68
N CYS A 14 3.76 -5.65 18.87
CA CYS A 14 2.61 -6.57 18.92
C CYS A 14 2.43 -7.20 20.30
N ALA A 15 3.53 -7.61 20.95
CA ALA A 15 3.50 -8.19 22.29
C ALA A 15 3.05 -7.18 23.35
N ALA A 16 3.49 -5.93 23.25
CA ALA A 16 3.06 -4.85 24.15
C ALA A 16 1.55 -4.53 24.00
N HIS A 17 1.04 -4.48 22.77
CA HIS A 17 -0.39 -4.27 22.52
C HIS A 17 -1.24 -5.44 23.02
N LEU A 18 -0.78 -6.68 22.77
CA LEU A 18 -1.47 -7.87 23.26
C LEU A 18 -1.51 -7.94 24.78
N LYS A 19 -0.41 -7.56 25.45
CA LYS A 19 -0.38 -7.45 26.92
C LYS A 19 -1.47 -6.50 27.41
N GLY A 20 -1.55 -5.29 26.84
CA GLY A 20 -2.54 -4.30 27.24
C GLY A 20 -3.99 -4.71 26.98
N ALA A 21 -4.26 -5.54 25.97
CA ALA A 21 -5.59 -6.10 25.74
C ALA A 21 -5.94 -7.21 26.72
N LEU A 22 -5.00 -8.11 27.03
CA LEU A 22 -5.22 -9.20 27.99
C LEU A 22 -5.45 -8.69 29.41
N GLU A 23 -4.74 -7.64 29.83
CA GLU A 23 -4.92 -7.02 31.16
C GLU A 23 -6.27 -6.30 31.32
N LYS A 24 -6.98 -6.01 30.22
CA LYS A 24 -8.34 -5.45 30.24
C LYS A 24 -9.43 -6.51 30.35
N VAL A 25 -9.09 -7.79 30.22
CA VAL A 25 -10.09 -8.87 30.35
C VAL A 25 -10.46 -9.02 31.83
N PRO A 26 -11.77 -8.97 32.18
CA PRO A 26 -12.21 -9.15 33.55
C PRO A 26 -11.71 -10.48 34.14
N GLY A 27 -11.02 -10.41 35.28
CA GLY A 27 -10.43 -11.57 35.95
C GLY A 27 -8.93 -11.76 35.70
N VAL A 28 -8.32 -11.04 34.75
CA VAL A 28 -6.87 -11.02 34.57
C VAL A 28 -6.23 -10.01 35.52
N GLN A 29 -5.29 -10.48 36.34
CA GLN A 29 -4.53 -9.65 37.29
C GLN A 29 -3.22 -9.11 36.69
N SER A 30 -2.57 -9.90 35.83
CA SER A 30 -1.37 -9.48 35.10
C SER A 30 -1.11 -10.37 33.89
N ALA A 31 -0.45 -9.81 32.87
CA ALA A 31 -0.04 -10.53 31.67
C ALA A 31 1.45 -10.34 31.35
N LEU A 32 2.11 -11.44 31.01
CA LEU A 32 3.48 -11.46 30.48
C LEU A 32 3.45 -12.07 29.08
N VAL A 33 3.69 -11.25 28.06
CA VAL A 33 3.68 -11.66 26.65
C VAL A 33 5.09 -11.68 26.10
N SER A 34 5.46 -12.76 25.39
CA SER A 34 6.74 -12.91 24.73
C SER A 34 6.53 -13.14 23.24
N TYR A 35 6.95 -12.16 22.42
CA TYR A 35 6.97 -12.30 20.97
C TYR A 35 7.90 -13.44 20.51
N PRO A 36 9.19 -13.50 20.92
CA PRO A 36 10.10 -14.54 20.46
C PRO A 36 9.64 -15.97 20.78
N LYS A 37 8.86 -16.14 21.85
CA LYS A 37 8.34 -17.45 22.27
C LYS A 37 6.92 -17.73 21.78
N GLY A 38 6.21 -16.72 21.24
CA GLY A 38 4.81 -16.85 20.85
C GLY A 38 3.90 -17.28 22.02
N THR A 39 4.11 -16.72 23.22
CA THR A 39 3.35 -17.14 24.42
C THR A 39 2.91 -15.96 25.28
N ALA A 40 1.77 -16.10 25.95
CA ALA A 40 1.34 -15.22 27.03
C ALA A 40 1.11 -16.03 28.32
N LYS A 41 1.65 -15.56 29.44
CA LYS A 41 1.42 -16.11 30.78
C LYS A 41 0.57 -15.14 31.58
N LEU A 42 -0.51 -15.64 32.17
CA LEU A 42 -1.51 -14.84 32.85
C LEU A 42 -1.67 -15.27 34.31
N ALA A 43 -1.71 -14.28 35.20
CA ALA A 43 -2.28 -14.46 36.54
C ALA A 43 -3.76 -14.12 36.46
N THR A 44 -4.64 -15.09 36.73
CA THR A 44 -6.09 -14.95 36.58
C THR A 44 -6.81 -15.38 37.85
N LEU A 45 -7.93 -14.72 38.15
CA LEU A 45 -8.84 -15.13 39.22
C LEU A 45 -9.56 -16.44 38.85
N PRO A 46 -9.95 -17.27 39.84
CA PRO A 46 -10.77 -18.45 39.61
C PRO A 46 -12.08 -18.07 38.89
N GLY A 47 -12.42 -18.77 37.80
CA GLY A 47 -13.62 -18.49 36.99
C GLY A 47 -13.42 -17.48 35.85
N THR A 48 -12.20 -17.02 35.61
CA THR A 48 -11.88 -16.21 34.41
C THR A 48 -12.16 -17.03 33.15
N SER A 49 -13.01 -16.51 32.26
CA SER A 49 -13.44 -17.20 31.05
C SER A 49 -12.28 -17.39 30.07
N SER A 50 -11.96 -18.64 29.73
CA SER A 50 -11.00 -18.97 28.66
C SER A 50 -11.42 -18.36 27.33
N ASP A 51 -12.72 -18.36 27.02
CA ASP A 51 -13.26 -17.85 25.76
C ASP A 51 -13.05 -16.33 25.66
N ALA A 52 -13.19 -15.61 26.77
CA ALA A 52 -12.94 -14.17 26.81
C ALA A 52 -11.45 -13.83 26.56
N LEU A 53 -10.54 -14.67 27.08
CA LEU A 53 -9.10 -14.53 26.81
C LEU A 53 -8.77 -14.77 25.34
N THR A 54 -9.33 -15.81 24.72
CA THR A 54 -9.14 -16.10 23.29
C THR A 54 -9.79 -15.04 22.41
N ALA A 55 -10.95 -14.51 22.80
CA ALA A 55 -11.65 -13.44 22.08
C ALA A 55 -10.86 -12.12 22.11
N ALA A 56 -10.23 -11.78 23.24
CA ALA A 56 -9.37 -10.60 23.35
C ALA A 56 -8.13 -10.70 22.44
N VAL A 57 -7.57 -11.90 22.28
CA VAL A 57 -6.46 -12.15 21.35
C VAL A 57 -6.93 -12.05 19.90
N ALA A 58 -8.09 -12.65 19.58
CA ALA A 58 -8.69 -12.61 18.24
C ALA A 58 -9.08 -11.20 17.81
N GLY A 59 -9.55 -10.36 18.74
CA GLY A 59 -9.88 -8.95 18.49
C GLY A 59 -8.67 -8.10 18.05
N LEU A 60 -7.45 -8.58 18.26
CA LEU A 60 -6.21 -7.96 17.77
C LEU A 60 -5.68 -8.61 16.48
N GLY A 61 -6.41 -9.56 15.89
CA GLY A 61 -6.00 -10.28 14.68
C GLY A 61 -4.98 -11.40 14.92
N TYR A 62 -4.79 -11.84 16.16
CA TYR A 62 -3.93 -12.97 16.53
C TYR A 62 -4.77 -14.20 16.88
N GLN A 63 -4.16 -15.39 16.92
CA GLN A 63 -4.84 -16.60 17.41
C GLN A 63 -4.21 -17.06 18.73
N ALA A 64 -5.04 -17.56 19.65
CA ALA A 64 -4.61 -18.11 20.93
C ALA A 64 -5.13 -19.54 21.12
N THR A 65 -4.30 -20.41 21.69
CA THR A 65 -4.68 -21.73 22.21
C THR A 65 -4.22 -21.87 23.66
N LEU A 66 -5.03 -22.47 24.52
CA LEU A 66 -4.64 -22.76 25.91
C LEU A 66 -3.69 -23.94 25.93
N ALA A 67 -2.57 -23.79 26.64
CA ALA A 67 -1.56 -24.83 26.72
C ALA A 67 -1.98 -26.05 27.56
N ASP A 68 -3.10 -25.99 28.29
CA ASP A 68 -3.55 -27.01 29.25
C ASP A 68 -4.88 -27.72 28.89
N ALA A 69 -5.33 -27.70 27.63
CA ALA A 69 -6.56 -28.42 27.24
C ALA A 69 -6.24 -29.82 26.65
N PRO A 70 -6.81 -30.94 27.17
CA PRO A 70 -6.73 -32.23 26.50
C PRO A 70 -7.63 -32.24 25.25
N PRO A 71 -7.32 -33.05 24.22
CA PRO A 71 -8.14 -33.11 23.01
C PRO A 71 -9.43 -33.88 23.34
N THR A 72 -10.58 -33.25 23.15
CA THR A 72 -11.86 -33.97 23.14
C THR A 72 -12.64 -33.68 21.87
N ASP A 73 -12.80 -34.76 21.12
CA ASP A 73 -13.85 -34.99 20.15
C ASP A 73 -15.18 -35.10 20.89
N ASN A 74 -16.20 -34.34 20.49
CA ASN A 74 -17.61 -34.76 20.63
C ASN A 74 -18.56 -33.81 19.89
N ARG A 75 -19.03 -34.29 18.73
CA ARG A 75 -20.37 -34.03 18.24
C ARG A 75 -21.38 -34.56 19.26
N ALA A 76 -22.13 -33.66 19.89
CA ALA A 76 -23.53 -33.79 20.30
C ALA A 76 -23.81 -32.95 21.55
N GLY A 77 -24.82 -32.09 21.47
CA GLY A 77 -25.46 -31.52 22.66
C GLY A 77 -25.06 -30.09 22.99
N LEU A 78 -25.39 -29.12 22.13
CA LEU A 78 -25.47 -27.70 22.55
C LEU A 78 -26.60 -26.96 21.83
N LEU A 79 -27.81 -27.54 21.85
CA LEU A 79 -29.03 -26.88 21.39
C LEU A 79 -30.06 -26.60 22.51
N ASP A 80 -29.74 -26.84 23.78
CA ASP A 80 -30.79 -26.82 24.82
C ASP A 80 -30.54 -25.96 26.07
N LYS A 81 -29.48 -25.13 26.12
CA LYS A 81 -29.20 -24.30 27.33
C LYS A 81 -28.66 -22.89 27.07
N VAL A 82 -29.22 -22.15 26.11
CA VAL A 82 -29.03 -20.68 26.00
C VAL A 82 -30.38 -19.96 25.83
N ARG A 83 -31.39 -20.37 26.62
CA ARG A 83 -32.70 -19.71 26.67
C ARG A 83 -33.01 -18.99 28.00
N GLY A 84 -31.99 -18.73 28.81
CA GLY A 84 -32.20 -18.20 30.16
C GLY A 84 -31.09 -17.29 30.66
N TRP A 85 -30.68 -16.29 29.87
CA TRP A 85 -29.95 -15.14 30.43
C TRP A 85 -29.99 -13.90 29.53
N LYS A 86 -31.17 -13.30 29.34
CA LYS A 86 -31.28 -11.88 28.99
C LYS A 86 -32.51 -11.29 29.66
N GLY A 87 -32.26 -10.53 30.71
CA GLY A 87 -33.27 -9.79 31.46
C GLY A 87 -32.61 -8.88 32.49
N ALA A 88 -31.98 -7.79 32.00
CA ALA A 88 -31.82 -6.50 32.68
C ALA A 88 -30.83 -5.59 31.91
N ALA A 89 -31.26 -5.08 30.76
CA ALA A 89 -30.86 -3.79 30.19
C ALA A 89 -31.71 -3.57 28.94
N ASP A 90 -33.01 -3.33 29.15
CA ASP A 90 -33.91 -2.94 28.08
C ASP A 90 -34.18 -1.45 28.21
N LYS A 91 -33.52 -0.65 27.36
CA LYS A 91 -33.99 0.66 26.91
C LYS A 91 -33.37 0.95 25.55
N HIS A 92 -34.26 0.96 24.55
CA HIS A 92 -34.07 1.18 23.11
C HIS A 92 -33.75 -0.07 22.26
N ILE A 93 -34.72 -0.98 22.16
CA ILE A 93 -34.94 -1.76 20.93
C ILE A 93 -35.76 -0.86 19.98
N GLY A 94 -35.07 0.09 19.36
CA GLY A 94 -35.50 0.65 18.08
C GLY A 94 -35.01 -0.27 16.98
N ASN A 95 -35.77 -0.39 15.90
CA ASN A 95 -35.31 -0.99 14.64
C ASN A 95 -34.19 -0.10 14.05
N GLU A 96 -33.01 -0.08 14.67
CA GLU A 96 -31.89 0.76 14.26
C GLU A 96 -31.25 0.13 13.03
N ARG A 97 -31.73 0.58 11.87
CA ARG A 97 -31.12 0.31 10.58
C ARG A 97 -29.63 0.66 10.67
N LEU A 98 -28.78 -0.35 10.48
CA LEU A 98 -27.33 -0.17 10.44
C LEU A 98 -26.97 0.88 9.39
N LEU A 99 -26.09 1.81 9.79
CA LEU A 99 -25.63 2.91 8.94
C LEU A 99 -25.04 2.35 7.64
N GLN A 100 -25.55 2.82 6.50
CA GLN A 100 -25.07 2.46 5.17
C GLN A 100 -24.01 3.46 4.73
N VAL A 101 -22.76 3.01 4.63
CA VAL A 101 -21.64 3.84 4.22
C VAL A 101 -21.17 3.42 2.84
N ALA A 102 -21.23 4.33 1.87
CA ALA A 102 -20.58 4.13 0.57
C ALA A 102 -19.13 4.63 0.63
N VAL A 103 -18.20 3.88 0.03
CA VAL A 103 -16.81 4.29 -0.12
C VAL A 103 -16.42 4.14 -1.59
N ILE A 104 -16.01 5.23 -2.23
CA ILE A 104 -15.56 5.21 -3.63
C ILE A 104 -14.03 5.17 -3.67
N GLY A 105 -13.49 4.09 -4.23
CA GLY A 105 -12.07 3.73 -4.28
C GLY A 105 -11.71 2.61 -3.31
N SER A 106 -10.53 2.02 -3.51
CA SER A 106 -9.97 0.94 -2.67
C SER A 106 -8.55 1.20 -2.18
N GLY A 107 -8.05 2.43 -2.32
CA GLY A 107 -6.73 2.84 -1.84
C GLY A 107 -6.64 2.94 -0.31
N GLY A 108 -5.50 3.40 0.21
CA GLY A 108 -5.25 3.46 1.66
C GLY A 108 -6.32 4.22 2.46
N ALA A 109 -6.81 5.35 1.94
CA ALA A 109 -7.89 6.11 2.59
C ALA A 109 -9.22 5.33 2.61
N ALA A 110 -9.59 4.69 1.49
CA ALA A 110 -10.80 3.90 1.39
C ALA A 110 -10.77 2.67 2.31
N MET A 111 -9.66 1.93 2.32
CA MET A 111 -9.48 0.77 3.20
C MET A 111 -9.58 1.15 4.67
N ALA A 112 -8.87 2.19 5.09
CA ALA A 112 -8.90 2.66 6.46
C ALA A 112 -10.33 3.06 6.88
N ALA A 113 -11.03 3.79 6.02
CA ALA A 113 -12.40 4.22 6.29
C ALA A 113 -13.40 3.05 6.31
N ALA A 114 -13.31 2.11 5.37
CA ALA A 114 -14.20 0.96 5.30
C ALA A 114 -14.06 0.09 6.57
N LEU A 115 -12.83 -0.24 6.96
CA LEU A 115 -12.57 -1.05 8.15
C LEU A 115 -12.99 -0.31 9.42
N LYS A 116 -12.71 1.00 9.51
CA LYS A 116 -13.12 1.78 10.68
C LYS A 116 -14.64 1.91 10.77
N ALA A 117 -15.33 2.08 9.64
CA ALA A 117 -16.79 2.13 9.61
C ALA A 117 -17.41 0.82 10.09
N VAL A 118 -16.88 -0.33 9.65
CA VAL A 118 -17.33 -1.65 10.14
C VAL A 118 -17.04 -1.83 11.63
N GLU A 119 -15.87 -1.40 12.11
CA GLU A 119 -15.54 -1.44 13.55
C GLU A 119 -16.54 -0.61 14.38
N GLN A 120 -17.12 0.44 13.81
CA GLN A 120 -18.17 1.27 14.44
C GLN A 120 -19.60 0.75 14.18
N GLY A 121 -19.75 -0.44 13.58
CA GLY A 121 -21.04 -1.10 13.37
C GLY A 121 -21.77 -0.73 12.07
N ALA A 122 -21.13 -0.05 11.13
CA ALA A 122 -21.74 0.27 9.83
C ALA A 122 -21.65 -0.89 8.83
N HIS A 123 -22.58 -0.92 7.87
CA HIS A 123 -22.43 -1.69 6.65
C HIS A 123 -21.79 -0.84 5.56
N VAL A 124 -20.80 -1.41 4.87
CA VAL A 124 -20.03 -0.69 3.85
C VAL A 124 -20.31 -1.27 2.47
N THR A 125 -20.63 -0.41 1.51
CA THR A 125 -20.50 -0.73 0.09
C THR A 125 -19.27 0.00 -0.45
N LEU A 126 -18.22 -0.75 -0.78
CA LEU A 126 -16.99 -0.23 -1.38
C LEU A 126 -17.06 -0.40 -2.89
N ILE A 127 -16.78 0.65 -3.65
CA ILE A 127 -16.86 0.64 -5.12
C ILE A 127 -15.48 0.95 -5.70
N GLU A 128 -14.94 0.04 -6.49
CA GLU A 128 -13.64 0.19 -7.15
C GLU A 128 -13.76 -0.10 -8.65
N ARG A 129 -13.18 0.77 -9.48
CA ARG A 129 -13.25 0.66 -10.95
C ARG A 129 -12.15 -0.19 -11.55
N GLY A 130 -10.99 -0.25 -10.90
CA GLY A 130 -9.80 -0.95 -11.38
C GLY A 130 -9.30 -2.02 -10.41
N THR A 131 -7.99 -2.13 -10.31
CA THR A 131 -7.33 -3.07 -9.40
C THR A 131 -7.51 -2.64 -7.94
N ILE A 132 -7.94 -3.57 -7.09
CA ILE A 132 -8.08 -3.36 -5.65
C ILE A 132 -6.74 -2.89 -5.04
N GLY A 133 -6.83 -1.96 -4.08
CA GLY A 133 -5.70 -1.40 -3.36
C GLY A 133 -5.18 -0.07 -3.91
N GLY A 134 -5.66 0.37 -5.07
CA GLY A 134 -5.34 1.67 -5.65
C GLY A 134 -3.85 1.87 -5.90
N THR A 135 -3.35 3.10 -5.73
CA THR A 135 -2.00 3.49 -6.17
C THR A 135 -0.87 2.84 -5.36
N CYS A 136 -0.89 2.97 -4.03
CA CYS A 136 0.33 2.77 -3.23
C CYS A 136 0.88 1.34 -3.29
N VAL A 137 0.00 0.33 -3.30
CA VAL A 137 0.42 -1.08 -3.41
C VAL A 137 0.72 -1.49 -4.85
N ASN A 138 -0.01 -0.97 -5.84
CA ASN A 138 0.05 -1.47 -7.21
C ASN A 138 1.06 -0.75 -8.11
N ILE A 139 1.08 0.58 -8.08
CA ILE A 139 1.77 1.44 -9.06
C ILE A 139 2.41 2.67 -8.39
N GLY A 140 2.77 2.53 -7.12
CA GLY A 140 3.26 3.63 -6.29
C GLY A 140 4.33 3.18 -5.32
N CYS A 141 4.07 3.37 -4.02
CA CYS A 141 5.03 3.19 -2.94
C CYS A 141 5.74 1.82 -2.95
N VAL A 142 4.98 0.72 -3.01
CA VAL A 142 5.52 -0.63 -2.91
C VAL A 142 6.47 -0.94 -4.08
N PRO A 143 6.03 -0.89 -5.35
CA PRO A 143 6.92 -1.19 -6.46
C PRO A 143 8.10 -0.22 -6.55
N SER A 144 7.92 1.08 -6.29
CA SER A 144 9.03 2.04 -6.38
C SER A 144 10.09 1.80 -5.32
N LYS A 145 9.71 1.47 -4.08
CA LYS A 145 10.69 1.23 -3.00
C LYS A 145 11.42 -0.10 -3.19
N ILE A 146 10.78 -1.10 -3.80
CA ILE A 146 11.45 -2.33 -4.23
C ILE A 146 12.48 -2.02 -5.31
N MET A 147 12.10 -1.25 -6.33
CA MET A 147 13.01 -0.86 -7.43
C MET A 147 14.19 -0.02 -6.94
N ILE A 148 13.96 0.98 -6.08
CA ILE A 148 15.01 1.80 -5.46
C ILE A 148 15.96 0.93 -4.64
N ARG A 149 15.46 -0.08 -3.93
CA ARG A 149 16.33 -1.00 -3.18
C ARG A 149 17.20 -1.85 -4.11
N ALA A 150 16.65 -2.36 -5.21
CA ALA A 150 17.43 -3.08 -6.22
C ALA A 150 18.51 -2.17 -6.84
N ALA A 151 18.14 -0.94 -7.18
CA ALA A 151 19.04 0.08 -7.70
C ALA A 151 20.17 0.42 -6.71
N HIS A 152 19.86 0.52 -5.41
CA HIS A 152 20.85 0.75 -4.37
C HIS A 152 21.85 -0.41 -4.25
N ILE A 153 21.40 -1.66 -4.36
CA ILE A 153 22.29 -2.83 -4.37
C ILE A 153 23.18 -2.80 -5.62
N ALA A 154 22.63 -2.46 -6.79
CA ALA A 154 23.39 -2.35 -8.03
C ALA A 154 24.47 -1.25 -7.96
N HIS A 155 24.13 -0.11 -7.39
CA HIS A 155 25.06 1.00 -7.16
C HIS A 155 26.20 0.61 -6.22
N LEU A 156 25.90 0.02 -5.05
CA LEU A 156 26.94 -0.38 -4.09
C LEU A 156 27.83 -1.54 -4.58
N ARG A 157 27.39 -2.30 -5.59
CA ARG A 157 28.27 -3.27 -6.27
C ARG A 157 29.24 -2.58 -7.23
N ARG A 158 28.81 -1.46 -7.83
CA ARG A 158 29.56 -0.69 -8.83
C ARG A 158 30.59 0.23 -8.19
N GLU A 159 30.27 0.83 -7.06
CA GLU A 159 31.13 1.79 -6.38
C GLU A 159 30.81 1.89 -4.89
N SER A 160 31.82 2.23 -4.11
CA SER A 160 31.71 2.52 -2.69
C SER A 160 32.88 3.39 -2.22
N PRO A 161 32.76 4.05 -1.06
CA PRO A 161 33.90 4.75 -0.45
C PRO A 161 35.08 3.83 -0.06
N PHE A 162 34.91 2.50 -0.19
CA PHE A 162 35.87 1.48 0.22
C PHE A 162 36.46 0.70 -0.95
N ASP A 163 36.34 1.19 -2.19
CA ASP A 163 36.75 0.47 -3.40
C ASP A 163 38.26 0.16 -3.45
N SER A 164 39.07 0.91 -2.70
CA SER A 164 40.50 0.61 -2.52
C SER A 164 40.77 -0.67 -1.71
N GLY A 165 39.80 -1.12 -0.90
CA GLY A 165 39.89 -2.31 -0.05
C GLY A 165 38.84 -3.39 -0.35
N VAL A 166 37.83 -3.10 -1.17
CA VAL A 166 36.80 -4.03 -1.61
C VAL A 166 36.61 -3.87 -3.11
N GLU A 167 36.94 -4.89 -3.89
CA GLU A 167 36.85 -4.82 -5.34
C GLU A 167 35.40 -4.61 -5.80
N ALA A 168 35.19 -3.55 -6.59
CA ALA A 168 33.91 -3.23 -7.19
C ALA A 168 33.78 -3.87 -8.59
N THR A 169 32.55 -4.17 -8.99
CA THR A 169 32.25 -4.75 -10.31
C THR A 169 30.97 -4.16 -10.87
N VAL A 170 30.90 -3.99 -12.20
CA VAL A 170 29.64 -3.60 -12.84
C VAL A 170 28.71 -4.81 -12.86
N PRO A 171 27.59 -4.80 -12.10
CA PRO A 171 26.72 -5.97 -12.04
C PRO A 171 25.89 -6.09 -13.31
N ALA A 172 25.74 -7.32 -13.82
CA ALA A 172 24.73 -7.61 -14.84
C ALA A 172 23.33 -7.45 -14.23
N ILE A 173 22.45 -6.69 -14.91
CA ILE A 173 21.09 -6.42 -14.47
C ILE A 173 20.11 -7.21 -15.34
N ASP A 174 19.40 -8.15 -14.73
CA ASP A 174 18.28 -8.86 -15.33
C ASP A 174 16.98 -8.20 -14.86
N ARG A 175 16.52 -7.20 -15.62
CA ARG A 175 15.33 -6.42 -15.24
C ARG A 175 14.06 -7.26 -15.25
N SER A 176 13.93 -8.24 -16.13
CA SER A 176 12.80 -9.17 -16.16
C SER A 176 12.66 -9.92 -14.82
N LYS A 177 13.76 -10.45 -14.27
CA LYS A 177 13.72 -11.10 -12.94
C LYS A 177 13.43 -10.12 -11.80
N LEU A 178 14.00 -8.92 -11.83
CA LEU A 178 13.71 -7.88 -10.82
C LEU A 178 12.23 -7.46 -10.86
N LEU A 179 11.66 -7.32 -12.06
CA LEU A 179 10.25 -7.00 -12.25
C LEU A 179 9.36 -8.14 -11.75
N ALA A 180 9.68 -9.39 -12.06
CA ALA A 180 8.92 -10.55 -11.58
C ALA A 180 8.91 -10.62 -10.03
N GLN A 181 10.06 -10.40 -9.39
CA GLN A 181 10.16 -10.33 -7.93
C GLN A 181 9.33 -9.18 -7.34
N GLN A 182 9.42 -7.99 -7.96
CA GLN A 182 8.64 -6.83 -7.58
C GLN A 182 7.13 -7.11 -7.67
N GLN A 183 6.69 -7.66 -8.79
CA GLN A 183 5.28 -7.92 -9.05
C GLN A 183 4.72 -8.99 -8.12
N ALA A 184 5.46 -10.07 -7.87
CA ALA A 184 5.06 -11.09 -6.89
C ALA A 184 4.85 -10.48 -5.50
N ARG A 185 5.73 -9.56 -5.07
CA ARG A 185 5.59 -8.89 -3.77
C ARG A 185 4.40 -7.94 -3.73
N VAL A 186 4.13 -7.23 -4.84
CA VAL A 186 2.95 -6.37 -5.02
C VAL A 186 1.67 -7.20 -4.91
N ASP A 187 1.57 -8.29 -5.66
CA ASP A 187 0.38 -9.14 -5.68
C ASP A 187 0.15 -9.81 -4.32
N GLU A 188 1.20 -10.31 -3.66
CA GLU A 188 1.10 -10.87 -2.31
C GLU A 188 0.59 -9.84 -1.30
N LEU A 189 1.07 -8.59 -1.36
CA LEU A 189 0.60 -7.53 -0.46
C LEU A 189 -0.82 -7.07 -0.78
N ARG A 190 -1.19 -6.98 -2.07
CA ARG A 190 -2.56 -6.66 -2.49
C ARG A 190 -3.53 -7.69 -1.92
N HIS A 191 -3.24 -8.98 -2.11
CA HIS A 191 -4.08 -10.05 -1.60
C HIS A 191 -4.16 -10.01 -0.07
N ALA A 192 -3.02 -9.99 0.62
CA ALA A 192 -2.99 -10.12 2.08
C ALA A 192 -3.52 -8.89 2.83
N LYS A 193 -3.44 -7.69 2.26
CA LYS A 193 -3.76 -6.42 2.95
C LYS A 193 -4.96 -5.67 2.37
N TYR A 194 -5.53 -6.16 1.28
CA TYR A 194 -6.70 -5.56 0.65
C TYR A 194 -7.76 -6.61 0.34
N GLU A 195 -7.54 -7.46 -0.66
CA GLU A 195 -8.56 -8.39 -1.18
C GLU A 195 -9.04 -9.35 -0.09
N GLY A 196 -8.14 -10.09 0.55
CA GLY A 196 -8.51 -11.05 1.59
C GLY A 196 -9.13 -10.42 2.84
N ILE A 197 -8.84 -9.13 3.10
CA ILE A 197 -9.47 -8.39 4.22
C ILE A 197 -10.90 -7.98 3.85
N LEU A 198 -11.12 -7.53 2.61
CA LEU A 198 -12.43 -7.15 2.12
C LEU A 198 -13.34 -8.38 2.00
N ASP A 199 -12.85 -9.44 1.36
CA ASP A 199 -13.60 -10.68 1.11
C ASP A 199 -13.92 -11.43 2.41
N GLY A 200 -13.03 -11.34 3.41
CA GLY A 200 -13.20 -11.96 4.72
C GLY A 200 -14.20 -11.25 5.64
N ASN A 201 -14.79 -10.11 5.22
CA ASN A 201 -15.64 -9.29 6.07
C ASN A 201 -17.07 -9.20 5.53
N SER A 202 -17.99 -9.93 6.16
CA SER A 202 -19.41 -9.98 5.75
C SER A 202 -20.17 -8.65 5.87
N ALA A 203 -19.62 -7.65 6.57
CA ALA A 203 -20.22 -6.31 6.65
C ALA A 203 -19.84 -5.41 5.46
N ILE A 204 -18.91 -5.84 4.61
CA ILE A 204 -18.43 -5.12 3.43
C ILE A 204 -18.95 -5.82 2.17
N THR A 205 -19.55 -5.05 1.27
CA THR A 205 -19.85 -5.46 -0.11
C THR A 205 -18.93 -4.71 -1.05
N VAL A 206 -18.15 -5.42 -1.86
CA VAL A 206 -17.32 -4.82 -2.91
C VAL A 206 -18.09 -4.84 -4.24
N LEU A 207 -18.13 -3.70 -4.92
CA LEU A 207 -18.66 -3.58 -6.29
C LEU A 207 -17.53 -3.18 -7.24
N HIS A 208 -17.35 -3.96 -8.30
CA HIS A 208 -16.41 -3.67 -9.37
C HIS A 208 -17.08 -2.80 -10.44
N GLY A 209 -16.79 -1.50 -10.42
CA GLY A 209 -17.41 -0.53 -11.31
C GLY A 209 -17.02 0.91 -11.02
N GLU A 210 -17.44 1.81 -11.90
CA GLU A 210 -17.21 3.24 -11.77
C GLU A 210 -18.44 3.93 -11.18
N ALA A 211 -18.28 4.57 -10.02
CA ALA A 211 -19.34 5.29 -9.34
C ALA A 211 -19.40 6.77 -9.76
N ARG A 212 -20.62 7.30 -9.85
CA ARG A 212 -20.91 8.74 -9.90
C ARG A 212 -22.08 9.05 -8.97
N PHE A 213 -22.12 10.26 -8.41
CA PHE A 213 -23.29 10.71 -7.64
C PHE A 213 -24.49 10.84 -8.57
N LYS A 214 -25.63 10.33 -8.11
CA LYS A 214 -26.94 10.62 -8.70
C LYS A 214 -27.58 11.79 -7.96
N ASP A 215 -27.48 11.78 -6.65
CA ASP A 215 -27.91 12.82 -5.72
C ASP A 215 -27.06 12.72 -4.43
N ASP A 216 -27.40 13.46 -3.38
CA ASP A 216 -26.66 13.52 -2.12
C ASP A 216 -26.83 12.29 -1.21
N GLN A 217 -27.64 11.30 -1.62
CA GLN A 217 -27.92 10.07 -0.87
C GLN A 217 -27.79 8.80 -1.72
N SER A 218 -27.36 8.91 -2.99
CA SER A 218 -27.21 7.76 -3.87
C SER A 218 -26.13 7.91 -4.95
N LEU A 219 -25.53 6.77 -5.28
CA LEU A 219 -24.58 6.60 -6.38
C LEU A 219 -25.22 5.77 -7.50
N VAL A 220 -24.79 6.03 -8.74
CA VAL A 220 -24.92 5.08 -9.84
C VAL A 220 -23.55 4.50 -10.12
N VAL A 221 -23.47 3.17 -10.10
CA VAL A 221 -22.27 2.41 -10.41
C VAL A 221 -22.43 1.76 -11.77
N ARG A 222 -21.60 2.14 -12.73
CA ARG A 222 -21.46 1.44 -14.00
C ARG A 222 -20.56 0.22 -13.76
N LEU A 223 -21.16 -0.97 -13.76
CA LEU A 223 -20.45 -2.21 -13.41
C LEU A 223 -19.47 -2.61 -14.52
N ASN A 224 -18.32 -3.18 -14.13
CA ASN A 224 -17.30 -3.62 -15.09
C ASN A 224 -17.81 -4.77 -15.98
N GLU A 225 -18.69 -5.63 -15.46
CA GLU A 225 -19.33 -6.71 -16.21
C GLU A 225 -20.50 -6.24 -17.10
N GLY A 226 -20.81 -4.94 -17.07
CA GLY A 226 -21.92 -4.34 -17.81
C GLY A 226 -23.15 -4.02 -16.94
N GLY A 227 -23.95 -3.06 -17.40
CA GLY A 227 -25.13 -2.57 -16.68
C GLY A 227 -24.80 -1.50 -15.63
N GLU A 228 -25.84 -1.05 -14.93
CA GLU A 228 -25.74 -0.07 -13.86
C GLU A 228 -26.44 -0.57 -12.58
N ARG A 229 -25.90 -0.17 -11.42
CA ARG A 229 -26.50 -0.43 -10.10
C ARG A 229 -26.59 0.86 -9.31
N VAL A 230 -27.75 1.10 -8.70
CA VAL A 230 -27.91 2.20 -7.74
C VAL A 230 -27.47 1.73 -6.36
N VAL A 231 -26.65 2.53 -5.68
CA VAL A 231 -26.21 2.31 -4.30
C VAL A 231 -26.72 3.46 -3.45
N MET A 232 -27.67 3.16 -2.55
CA MET A 232 -28.14 4.12 -1.54
C MET A 232 -27.15 4.16 -0.39
N PHE A 233 -26.92 5.33 0.20
CA PHE A 233 -26.07 5.48 1.37
C PHE A 233 -26.63 6.53 2.33
N ASP A 234 -26.32 6.39 3.62
CA ASP A 234 -26.56 7.45 4.60
C ASP A 234 -25.39 8.44 4.59
N ARG A 235 -24.15 7.93 4.43
CA ARG A 235 -22.92 8.72 4.28
C ARG A 235 -22.04 8.14 3.18
N CYS A 236 -21.35 9.00 2.45
CA CYS A 236 -20.41 8.59 1.40
C CYS A 236 -19.03 9.20 1.64
N LEU A 237 -17.99 8.39 1.52
CA LEU A 237 -16.61 8.85 1.41
C LEU A 237 -16.14 8.76 -0.04
N VAL A 238 -15.64 9.87 -0.58
CA VAL A 238 -14.95 9.92 -1.86
C VAL A 238 -13.44 9.79 -1.61
N ALA A 239 -12.85 8.68 -2.01
CA ALA A 239 -11.43 8.36 -1.84
C ALA A 239 -10.78 7.92 -3.17
N THR A 240 -11.13 8.60 -4.25
CA THR A 240 -10.77 8.26 -5.64
C THR A 240 -9.31 8.51 -6.03
N GLY A 241 -8.51 9.09 -5.13
CA GLY A 241 -7.09 9.37 -5.36
C GLY A 241 -6.85 10.41 -6.46
N ALA A 242 -5.74 10.24 -7.19
CA ALA A 242 -5.28 11.13 -8.25
C ALA A 242 -4.68 10.33 -9.42
N SER A 243 -4.29 11.01 -10.49
CA SER A 243 -3.62 10.43 -11.65
C SER A 243 -2.46 11.32 -12.10
N PRO A 244 -1.45 10.78 -12.81
CA PRO A 244 -0.32 11.56 -13.32
C PRO A 244 -0.80 12.74 -14.17
N ALA A 245 -0.26 13.93 -13.89
CA ALA A 245 -0.52 15.11 -14.72
C ALA A 245 0.37 15.07 -15.96
N VAL A 246 -0.21 15.33 -17.12
CA VAL A 246 0.50 15.37 -18.40
C VAL A 246 0.57 16.82 -18.87
N PRO A 247 1.75 17.45 -18.95
CA PRO A 247 1.86 18.82 -19.40
C PRO A 247 1.48 18.94 -20.89
N PRO A 248 0.89 20.04 -21.33
CA PRO A 248 0.46 20.23 -22.72
C PRO A 248 1.64 20.58 -23.64
N ILE A 249 2.69 19.77 -23.63
CA ILE A 249 3.85 19.93 -24.51
C ILE A 249 3.46 19.38 -25.89
N PRO A 250 3.60 20.18 -26.97
CA PRO A 250 3.32 19.72 -28.33
C PRO A 250 3.99 18.38 -28.64
N GLY A 251 3.19 17.41 -29.13
CA GLY A 251 3.63 16.06 -29.50
C GLY A 251 3.79 15.07 -28.35
N LEU A 252 3.81 15.49 -27.07
CA LEU A 252 3.95 14.58 -25.94
C LEU A 252 2.74 13.62 -25.83
N LYS A 253 1.52 14.15 -25.92
CA LYS A 253 0.29 13.38 -25.70
C LYS A 253 0.17 12.16 -26.62
N ASP A 254 0.63 12.28 -27.85
CA ASP A 254 0.52 11.25 -28.89
C ASP A 254 1.80 10.39 -29.00
N SER A 255 2.81 10.67 -28.16
CA SER A 255 4.05 9.89 -28.06
C SER A 255 3.91 8.73 -27.08
N PRO A 256 4.77 7.69 -27.15
CA PRO A 256 4.72 6.54 -26.25
C PRO A 256 5.41 6.82 -24.89
N TYR A 257 5.20 8.00 -24.31
CA TYR A 257 5.84 8.43 -23.05
C TYR A 257 5.40 7.55 -21.87
N TRP A 258 6.19 7.59 -20.81
CA TRP A 258 5.88 6.93 -19.55
C TRP A 258 5.37 7.91 -18.51
N THR A 259 4.38 7.47 -17.74
CA THR A 259 4.20 7.97 -16.38
C THR A 259 5.01 7.09 -15.42
N SER A 260 4.90 7.35 -14.12
CA SER A 260 5.48 6.45 -13.12
C SER A 260 4.96 5.01 -13.25
N THR A 261 3.73 4.82 -13.73
CA THR A 261 3.13 3.49 -13.88
C THR A 261 3.90 2.64 -14.87
N GLU A 262 4.07 3.13 -16.11
CA GLU A 262 4.75 2.41 -17.18
C GLU A 262 6.23 2.22 -16.85
N ALA A 263 6.87 3.22 -16.24
CA ALA A 263 8.25 3.14 -15.80
C ALA A 263 8.46 2.01 -14.77
N LEU A 264 7.55 1.85 -13.80
CA LEU A 264 7.69 0.82 -12.75
C LEU A 264 7.47 -0.61 -13.27
N VAL A 265 6.68 -0.78 -14.33
CA VAL A 265 6.35 -2.10 -14.90
C VAL A 265 7.14 -2.44 -16.15
N SER A 266 8.06 -1.56 -16.59
CA SER A 266 9.00 -1.87 -17.67
C SER A 266 9.87 -3.09 -17.31
N ASP A 267 9.93 -4.04 -18.24
CA ASP A 267 10.74 -5.25 -18.16
C ASP A 267 12.19 -5.05 -18.67
N ALA A 268 12.47 -3.87 -19.22
CA ALA A 268 13.79 -3.45 -19.68
C ALA A 268 14.26 -2.15 -19.00
N ILE A 269 15.59 -2.00 -18.89
CA ILE A 269 16.24 -0.73 -18.55
C ILE A 269 16.62 -0.06 -19.88
N PRO A 270 16.06 1.12 -20.22
CA PRO A 270 16.45 1.82 -21.43
C PRO A 270 17.91 2.28 -21.34
N GLU A 271 18.62 2.33 -22.47
CA GLU A 271 19.99 2.84 -22.50
C GLU A 271 20.02 4.34 -22.14
N ARG A 272 19.08 5.12 -22.66
CA ARG A 272 18.92 6.55 -22.41
C ARG A 272 17.50 6.85 -21.92
N LEU A 273 17.40 7.53 -20.78
CA LEU A 273 16.13 7.97 -20.19
C LEU A 273 16.14 9.48 -20.00
N ALA A 274 15.21 10.17 -20.67
CA ALA A 274 14.89 11.56 -20.34
C ALA A 274 13.79 11.58 -19.28
N VAL A 275 13.83 12.53 -18.34
CA VAL A 275 12.79 12.68 -17.31
C VAL A 275 12.34 14.13 -17.27
N ILE A 276 11.06 14.40 -17.54
CA ILE A 276 10.45 15.72 -17.35
C ILE A 276 9.82 15.79 -15.96
N GLY A 277 10.43 16.56 -15.06
CA GLY A 277 9.96 16.74 -13.69
C GLY A 277 11.11 16.84 -12.68
N SER A 278 10.87 17.53 -11.56
CA SER A 278 11.92 17.86 -10.58
C SER A 278 11.50 17.68 -9.12
N SER A 279 10.53 16.79 -8.88
CA SER A 279 10.02 16.46 -7.56
C SER A 279 10.05 14.94 -7.33
N VAL A 280 9.60 14.49 -6.15
CA VAL A 280 9.85 13.16 -5.57
C VAL A 280 9.76 12.01 -6.57
N VAL A 281 8.66 11.87 -7.30
CA VAL A 281 8.48 10.75 -8.27
C VAL A 281 9.52 10.79 -9.38
N ALA A 282 9.78 11.96 -9.96
CA ALA A 282 10.76 12.12 -11.03
C ALA A 282 12.18 11.78 -10.52
N LEU A 283 12.54 12.27 -9.34
CA LEU A 283 13.88 12.09 -8.79
C LEU A 283 14.12 10.65 -8.33
N GLU A 284 13.17 10.05 -7.60
CA GLU A 284 13.26 8.65 -7.18
C GLU A 284 13.45 7.70 -8.35
N LEU A 285 12.66 7.86 -9.42
CA LEU A 285 12.75 7.01 -10.60
C LEU A 285 14.00 7.32 -11.42
N ALA A 286 14.37 8.59 -11.62
CA ALA A 286 15.59 8.97 -12.31
C ALA A 286 16.82 8.27 -11.71
N GLN A 287 17.00 8.35 -10.39
CA GLN A 287 18.12 7.70 -9.72
C GLN A 287 18.02 6.17 -9.76
N ALA A 288 16.82 5.60 -9.62
CA ALA A 288 16.65 4.16 -9.69
C ALA A 288 17.07 3.61 -11.08
N PHE A 289 16.62 4.24 -12.16
CA PHE A 289 17.01 3.86 -13.52
C PHE A 289 18.50 4.09 -13.80
N ALA A 290 19.06 5.22 -13.36
CA ALA A 290 20.48 5.52 -13.52
C ALA A 290 21.35 4.42 -12.89
N ARG A 291 21.06 4.08 -11.63
CA ARG A 291 21.81 3.07 -10.89
C ARG A 291 21.62 1.66 -11.46
N LEU A 292 20.50 1.38 -12.12
CA LEU A 292 20.23 0.13 -12.83
C LEU A 292 20.82 0.07 -14.25
N GLY A 293 21.35 1.18 -14.77
CA GLY A 293 22.16 1.20 -16.00
C GLY A 293 21.78 2.23 -17.05
N SER A 294 20.69 2.98 -16.88
CA SER A 294 20.32 4.03 -17.83
C SER A 294 21.27 5.23 -17.75
N LYS A 295 21.58 5.85 -18.89
CA LYS A 295 22.06 7.23 -18.94
C LYS A 295 20.86 8.15 -18.78
N VAL A 296 20.79 8.85 -17.64
CA VAL A 296 19.61 9.66 -17.27
C VAL A 296 19.89 11.15 -17.42
N THR A 297 18.97 11.85 -18.09
CA THR A 297 18.93 13.32 -18.15
C THR A 297 17.60 13.83 -17.59
N ALA A 298 17.66 14.57 -16.48
CA ALA A 298 16.49 15.17 -15.83
C ALA A 298 16.31 16.63 -16.26
N LEU A 299 15.13 16.97 -16.78
CA LEU A 299 14.72 18.32 -17.18
C LEU A 299 13.91 18.93 -16.04
N ALA A 300 14.54 19.84 -15.31
CA ALA A 300 13.90 20.60 -14.24
C ALA A 300 13.55 22.00 -14.73
N ARG A 301 12.25 22.34 -14.74
CA ARG A 301 11.80 23.68 -15.18
C ARG A 301 12.34 24.84 -14.33
N ASN A 302 12.73 24.55 -13.09
CA ASN A 302 13.41 25.43 -12.13
C ASN A 302 14.63 24.65 -11.59
N THR A 303 14.82 24.61 -10.27
CA THR A 303 15.75 23.71 -9.57
C THR A 303 15.04 22.44 -9.07
N LEU A 304 15.82 21.45 -8.60
CA LEU A 304 15.28 20.27 -7.93
C LEU A 304 14.63 20.64 -6.60
N CYS A 305 13.53 19.97 -6.25
CA CYS A 305 12.80 20.19 -4.99
C CYS A 305 12.43 21.67 -4.75
N PHE A 306 12.13 22.43 -5.82
CA PHE A 306 11.93 23.89 -5.79
C PHE A 306 10.92 24.43 -4.74
N ARG A 307 9.99 23.60 -4.25
CA ARG A 307 9.00 24.01 -3.24
C ARG A 307 9.47 23.78 -1.80
N GLU A 308 10.61 23.14 -1.62
CA GLU A 308 11.21 22.81 -0.34
C GLU A 308 12.33 23.81 -0.02
N ASP A 309 12.97 23.63 1.13
CA ASP A 309 14.19 24.38 1.47
C ASP A 309 15.26 24.21 0.37
N PRO A 310 15.86 25.31 -0.14
CA PRO A 310 16.85 25.25 -1.23
C PRO A 310 18.01 24.28 -0.99
N ALA A 311 18.44 24.12 0.28
CA ALA A 311 19.53 23.21 0.63
C ALA A 311 19.23 21.75 0.25
N ILE A 312 17.95 21.35 0.23
CA ILE A 312 17.53 20.01 -0.21
C ILE A 312 17.80 19.84 -1.71
N GLY A 313 17.36 20.81 -2.52
CA GLY A 313 17.57 20.79 -3.97
C GLY A 313 19.05 20.79 -4.33
N GLU A 314 19.84 21.63 -3.68
CA GLU A 314 21.29 21.73 -3.88
C GLU A 314 22.01 20.42 -3.58
N ALA A 315 21.73 19.81 -2.42
CA ALA A 315 22.34 18.55 -2.02
C ALA A 315 21.95 17.39 -2.95
N VAL A 316 20.68 17.30 -3.35
CA VAL A 316 20.21 16.25 -4.26
C VAL A 316 20.80 16.42 -5.66
N THR A 317 20.87 17.65 -6.18
CA THR A 317 21.51 17.94 -7.47
C THR A 317 22.99 17.55 -7.44
N ALA A 318 23.71 17.88 -6.37
CA ALA A 318 25.11 17.49 -6.21
C ALA A 318 25.28 15.96 -6.17
N ALA A 319 24.42 15.26 -5.42
CA ALA A 319 24.45 13.80 -5.36
C ALA A 319 24.16 13.14 -6.71
N PHE A 320 23.16 13.64 -7.47
CA PHE A 320 22.82 13.13 -8.80
C PHE A 320 23.98 13.29 -9.77
N ARG A 321 24.56 14.50 -9.83
CA ARG A 321 25.71 14.78 -10.70
C ARG A 321 26.94 13.93 -10.31
N ALA A 322 27.16 13.68 -9.03
CA ALA A 322 28.27 12.87 -8.54
C ALA A 322 28.20 11.40 -9.03
N GLU A 323 27.00 10.85 -9.24
CA GLU A 323 26.80 9.50 -9.79
C GLU A 323 26.42 9.49 -11.29
N GLY A 324 26.68 10.59 -11.99
CA GLY A 324 26.58 10.66 -13.45
C GLY A 324 25.20 10.96 -14.03
N ILE A 325 24.23 11.35 -13.20
CA ILE A 325 22.92 11.82 -13.69
C ILE A 325 23.05 13.27 -14.16
N GLU A 326 22.64 13.53 -15.39
CA GLU A 326 22.60 14.89 -15.92
C GLU A 326 21.35 15.61 -15.40
N VAL A 327 21.55 16.79 -14.82
CA VAL A 327 20.46 17.63 -14.28
C VAL A 327 20.48 18.98 -14.99
N LEU A 328 19.53 19.15 -15.91
CA LEU A 328 19.32 20.39 -16.66
C LEU A 328 18.30 21.26 -15.91
N GLU A 329 18.81 22.19 -15.11
CA GLU A 329 18.01 23.15 -14.36
C GLU A 329 17.50 24.27 -15.27
N ASN A 330 16.40 24.92 -14.89
CA ASN A 330 15.74 25.96 -15.67
C ASN A 330 15.44 25.55 -17.13
N THR A 331 15.20 24.26 -17.36
CA THR A 331 15.07 23.67 -18.69
C THR A 331 13.69 23.05 -18.88
N GLN A 332 13.04 23.37 -20.00
CA GLN A 332 11.77 22.80 -20.43
C GLN A 332 11.89 22.31 -21.87
N ALA A 333 11.19 21.22 -22.18
CA ALA A 333 10.97 20.80 -23.55
C ALA A 333 9.83 21.62 -24.16
N SER A 334 10.09 22.28 -25.29
CA SER A 334 9.08 23.03 -26.05
C SER A 334 8.34 22.15 -27.06
N GLN A 335 8.94 21.00 -27.44
CA GLN A 335 8.35 20.03 -28.35
C GLN A 335 8.89 18.63 -28.03
N VAL A 336 8.03 17.63 -28.19
CA VAL A 336 8.39 16.21 -28.14
C VAL A 336 8.03 15.58 -29.49
N ALA A 337 8.94 14.82 -30.05
CA ALA A 337 8.69 13.94 -31.18
C ALA A 337 9.18 12.53 -30.85
N HIS A 338 8.64 11.53 -31.55
CA HIS A 338 9.12 10.16 -31.49
C HIS A 338 9.34 9.66 -32.92
N VAL A 339 10.61 9.56 -33.32
CA VAL A 339 11.03 9.31 -34.70
C VAL A 339 12.08 8.19 -34.68
N ASP A 340 12.00 7.26 -35.62
CA ASP A 340 12.94 6.13 -35.76
C ASP A 340 13.16 5.31 -34.48
N GLY A 341 12.14 5.25 -33.61
CA GLY A 341 12.17 4.46 -32.38
C GLY A 341 12.75 5.18 -31.16
N GLU A 342 13.08 6.46 -31.25
CA GLU A 342 13.58 7.26 -30.12
C GLU A 342 12.80 8.57 -29.94
N PHE A 343 12.84 9.10 -28.72
CA PHE A 343 12.35 10.43 -28.38
C PHE A 343 13.35 11.50 -28.81
N VAL A 344 12.83 12.58 -29.36
CA VAL A 344 13.58 13.81 -29.67
C VAL A 344 12.88 14.96 -28.96
N LEU A 345 13.59 15.59 -28.02
CA LEU A 345 13.10 16.72 -27.23
C LEU A 345 13.80 17.99 -27.68
N THR A 346 13.03 18.98 -28.11
CA THR A 346 13.55 20.33 -28.35
C THR A 346 13.55 21.10 -27.05
N THR A 347 14.72 21.54 -26.59
CA THR A 347 14.88 22.25 -25.30
C THR A 347 15.61 23.59 -25.48
N GLY A 348 15.63 24.42 -24.44
CA GLY A 348 16.46 25.63 -24.39
C GLY A 348 17.97 25.35 -24.43
N HIS A 349 18.39 24.11 -24.18
CA HIS A 349 19.78 23.65 -24.25
C HIS A 349 20.12 22.89 -25.54
N GLY A 350 19.21 22.89 -26.52
CA GLY A 350 19.35 22.14 -27.77
C GLY A 350 18.50 20.87 -27.79
N GLU A 351 18.82 19.99 -28.74
CA GLU A 351 18.13 18.71 -28.95
C GLU A 351 18.64 17.64 -27.97
N LEU A 352 17.72 16.96 -27.29
CA LEU A 352 18.00 15.80 -26.44
C LEU A 352 17.33 14.55 -27.03
N ARG A 353 18.06 13.44 -27.11
CA ARG A 353 17.55 12.15 -27.58
C ARG A 353 17.56 11.09 -26.49
N ALA A 354 16.49 10.30 -26.38
CA ALA A 354 16.36 9.23 -25.39
C ALA A 354 15.51 8.07 -25.92
N ASP A 355 15.72 6.86 -25.41
CA ASP A 355 14.91 5.70 -25.79
C ASP A 355 13.56 5.69 -25.08
N LYS A 356 13.51 6.31 -23.89
CA LYS A 356 12.31 6.51 -23.07
C LYS A 356 12.26 7.91 -22.47
N LEU A 357 11.03 8.37 -22.22
CA LEU A 357 10.67 9.66 -21.66
C LEU A 357 9.66 9.48 -20.52
#